data_AF-A0A6A4AZW1-F1
#
_entry.id   AF-A0A6A4AZW1-F1
#
_cell.length_a   1.000
_cell.length_b   1.000
_cell.length_c   1.000
_cell.angle_alpha   90.00
_cell.angle_beta   90.00
_cell.angle_gamma   90.00
#
_symmetry.space_group_name_H-M   'P 1'
#
loop_
_entity.id
_entity.type
_entity.pdbx_description
1 polymer ?
#
loop_
_entity_poly.entity_id
_entity_poly.type
_entity_poly.pdbx_seq_one_letter_code
_entity_poly.pdbx_strand_id
1 'polypeptide(L)'
;MSDKALHEKEVLLEGWPNARQLLCRWHVETWLKKQCSRLGDVGPTETKELKSFMKGLVNAASQEHYDDLKTALLETVGNNKENLLYKSFMKHWDTTTDEWVMFKRGDVPHLMNNTNNRLESKWGRLKEVIDGSFSVDELVSMLITMQDYAEERYLAEFHRVSSRPAIAEDPELTTVAMQLSNYAFDMVAHQYKLAVGSQACYDIETTPEGKARVTNPATGNSHVVDARLAACDCIFRQTCLFPCRHVMYARAKSNFETIVPPMVRFATRWIVQSPANNIDVGPVVTGGLNRINCPPRRAPRALSSDAKYSQGKQITEKIVDVLSIQPSTTHKLAMQWLTGFYDALHTGKLEE
;
A
#
# COMPACT_ATOMS: atom_id res chain seq x y z
N MET A 1 5.41 -4.69 -1.02
CA MET A 1 4.24 -4.81 -0.12
C MET A 1 3.09 -5.38 -0.93
N SER A 2 2.39 -6.39 -0.44
CA SER A 2 1.31 -7.07 -1.16
C SER A 2 0.14 -7.41 -0.24
N ASP A 3 -0.93 -7.94 -0.82
CA ASP A 3 -1.93 -8.67 -0.05
C ASP A 3 -1.42 -10.08 0.24
N LYS A 4 -2.15 -10.85 1.08
CA LYS A 4 -1.79 -12.24 1.37
C LYS A 4 -2.15 -13.12 0.17
N ALA A 5 -1.27 -13.15 -0.83
CA ALA A 5 -1.33 -14.04 -1.98
C ALA A 5 -0.24 -15.12 -1.84
N LEU A 6 -0.64 -16.33 -1.43
CA LEU A 6 0.29 -17.42 -1.14
C LEU A 6 1.08 -17.90 -2.38
N HIS A 7 0.44 -17.91 -3.54
CA HIS A 7 1.01 -18.44 -4.79
C HIS A 7 2.08 -17.52 -5.40
N GLU A 8 1.97 -16.21 -5.19
CA GLU A 8 2.93 -15.23 -5.73
C GLU A 8 4.20 -15.15 -4.88
N LYS A 9 4.13 -15.58 -3.62
CA LYS A 9 5.23 -15.45 -2.66
C LYS A 9 6.49 -16.19 -3.11
N GLU A 10 6.35 -17.43 -3.57
CA GLU A 10 7.48 -18.24 -4.05
C GLU A 10 8.15 -17.59 -5.27
N VAL A 11 7.34 -17.08 -6.20
CA VAL A 11 7.82 -16.37 -7.40
C VAL A 11 8.55 -15.07 -7.04
N LEU A 12 8.02 -14.30 -6.06
CA LEU A 12 8.67 -13.09 -5.58
C LEU A 12 10.01 -13.39 -4.89
N LEU A 13 10.09 -14.48 -4.14
CA LEU A 13 11.34 -14.94 -3.49
C LEU A 13 12.37 -15.42 -4.52
N GLU A 14 11.94 -16.09 -5.59
CA GLU A 14 12.81 -16.49 -6.70
C GLU A 14 13.41 -15.26 -7.41
N GLY A 15 12.57 -14.25 -7.73
CA GLY A 15 13.02 -13.03 -8.38
C GLY A 15 13.86 -12.11 -7.49
N TRP A 16 13.59 -12.09 -6.18
CA TRP A 16 14.26 -11.22 -5.22
C TRP A 16 14.56 -11.96 -3.90
N PRO A 17 15.59 -12.83 -3.87
CA PRO A 17 15.87 -13.69 -2.71
C PRO A 17 16.26 -12.92 -1.44
N ASN A 18 16.73 -11.68 -1.59
CA ASN A 18 17.11 -10.81 -0.47
C ASN A 18 15.98 -9.89 -0.02
N ALA A 19 14.80 -9.94 -0.67
CA ALA A 19 13.67 -9.10 -0.30
C ALA A 19 12.76 -9.81 0.71
N ARG A 20 12.31 -9.08 1.73
CA ARG A 20 11.22 -9.54 2.61
C ARG A 20 9.88 -9.07 2.06
N GLN A 21 8.96 -9.99 1.84
CA GLN A 21 7.57 -9.65 1.54
C GLN A 21 6.91 -9.05 2.78
N LEU A 22 6.41 -7.82 2.65
CA LEU A 22 5.58 -7.20 3.68
C LEU A 22 4.12 -7.19 3.24
N LEU A 23 3.21 -7.57 4.12
CA LEU A 23 1.77 -7.55 3.83
C LEU A 23 1.15 -6.15 4.02
N CYS A 24 0.05 -5.83 3.34
CA CYS A 24 -0.68 -4.61 3.63
C CYS A 24 -1.29 -4.69 5.03
N ARG A 25 -0.93 -3.75 5.91
CA ARG A 25 -1.35 -3.76 7.32
C ARG A 25 -2.87 -3.69 7.46
N TRP A 26 -3.50 -2.85 6.64
CA TRP A 26 -4.95 -2.66 6.64
C TRP A 26 -5.69 -3.93 6.24
N HIS A 27 -5.21 -4.65 5.22
CA HIS A 27 -5.80 -5.92 4.80
C HIS A 27 -5.61 -7.02 5.82
N VAL A 28 -4.44 -7.11 6.46
CA VAL A 28 -4.21 -8.08 7.53
C VAL A 28 -5.15 -7.82 8.71
N GLU A 29 -5.24 -6.58 9.18
CA GLU A 29 -6.14 -6.18 10.27
C GLU A 29 -7.60 -6.51 9.92
N THR A 30 -8.04 -6.13 8.71
CA THR A 30 -9.41 -6.37 8.24
C THR A 30 -9.73 -7.85 8.15
N TRP A 31 -8.81 -8.65 7.61
CA TRP A 31 -8.98 -10.09 7.46
C TRP A 31 -9.04 -10.79 8.83
N LEU A 32 -8.11 -10.46 9.75
CA LEU A 32 -8.06 -11.06 11.09
C LEU A 32 -9.33 -10.75 11.88
N LYS A 33 -9.79 -9.49 11.87
CA LYS A 33 -11.06 -9.10 12.50
C LYS A 33 -12.26 -9.84 11.92
N LYS A 34 -12.26 -10.12 10.61
CA LYS A 34 -13.30 -10.91 9.96
C LYS A 34 -13.31 -12.35 10.46
N GLN A 35 -12.14 -12.93 10.75
CA GLN A 35 -12.07 -14.29 11.31
C GLN A 35 -12.59 -14.37 12.73
N CYS A 36 -12.45 -13.32 13.55
CA CYS A 36 -13.02 -13.33 14.91
C CYS A 36 -14.53 -13.66 14.90
N SER A 37 -15.27 -13.09 13.94
CA SER A 37 -16.71 -13.36 13.80
C SER A 37 -17.05 -14.69 13.12
N ARG A 38 -16.10 -15.31 12.41
CA ARG A 38 -16.34 -16.55 11.65
C ARG A 38 -15.91 -17.80 12.39
N LEU A 39 -14.80 -17.71 13.13
CA LEU A 39 -14.09 -18.83 13.73
C LEU A 39 -13.93 -18.69 15.25
N GLY A 40 -14.27 -17.53 15.81
CA GLY A 40 -14.06 -17.23 17.22
C GLY A 40 -14.92 -18.08 18.15
N ASP A 41 -16.16 -18.41 17.73
CA ASP A 41 -17.11 -19.23 18.50
C ASP A 41 -17.29 -18.74 19.95
N VAL A 42 -17.51 -17.43 20.09
CA VAL A 42 -17.70 -16.73 21.37
C VAL A 42 -18.82 -15.70 21.25
N GLY A 43 -19.25 -15.14 22.38
CA GLY A 43 -20.30 -14.12 22.43
C GLY A 43 -19.92 -12.80 21.71
N PRO A 44 -20.89 -11.88 21.54
CA PRO A 44 -20.66 -10.60 20.88
C PRO A 44 -19.62 -9.70 21.58
N THR A 45 -19.58 -9.74 22.92
CA THR A 45 -18.64 -8.97 23.74
C THR A 45 -17.22 -9.45 23.52
N GLU A 46 -17.01 -10.75 23.66
CA GLU A 46 -15.73 -11.43 23.45
C GLU A 46 -15.28 -11.26 21.99
N THR A 47 -16.19 -11.36 21.02
CA THR A 47 -15.89 -11.11 19.61
C THR A 47 -15.35 -9.69 19.38
N LYS A 48 -15.86 -8.68 20.10
CA LYS A 48 -15.36 -7.31 20.03
C LYS A 48 -13.96 -7.19 20.64
N GLU A 49 -13.70 -7.86 21.75
CA GLU A 49 -12.37 -7.94 22.36
C GLU A 49 -11.36 -8.63 21.44
N LEU A 50 -11.70 -9.79 20.86
CA LEU A 50 -10.87 -10.49 19.87
C LEU A 50 -10.50 -9.57 18.71
N LYS A 51 -11.45 -8.77 18.18
CA LYS A 51 -11.16 -7.79 17.11
C LYS A 51 -10.20 -6.68 17.57
N SER A 52 -10.29 -6.28 18.83
CA SER A 52 -9.35 -5.33 19.44
C SER A 52 -7.95 -5.93 19.54
N PHE A 53 -7.84 -7.16 20.03
CA PHE A 53 -6.57 -7.87 20.14
C PHE A 53 -5.93 -8.12 18.77
N MET A 54 -6.70 -8.52 17.75
CA MET A 54 -6.19 -8.65 16.38
C MET A 54 -5.62 -7.34 15.84
N LYS A 55 -6.28 -6.20 16.10
CA LYS A 55 -5.72 -4.88 15.77
C LYS A 55 -4.45 -4.61 16.57
N GLY A 56 -4.43 -4.93 17.86
CA GLY A 56 -3.26 -4.81 18.72
C GLY A 56 -2.06 -5.59 18.17
N LEU A 57 -2.27 -6.86 17.82
CA LEU A 57 -1.22 -7.77 17.33
C LEU A 57 -0.54 -7.24 16.08
N VAL A 58 -1.33 -6.71 15.15
CA VAL A 58 -0.82 -6.09 13.92
C VAL A 58 0.03 -4.86 14.24
N ASN A 59 -0.34 -4.10 15.26
CA ASN A 59 0.26 -2.82 15.63
C ASN A 59 1.23 -2.91 16.82
N ALA A 60 1.58 -4.11 17.28
CA ALA A 60 2.43 -4.29 18.44
C ALA A 60 3.78 -3.58 18.23
N ALA A 61 4.22 -2.89 19.28
CA ALA A 61 5.44 -2.08 19.28
C ALA A 61 6.66 -2.84 19.86
N SER A 62 6.42 -3.97 20.52
CA SER A 62 7.45 -4.83 21.13
C SER A 62 7.00 -6.29 21.12
N GLN A 63 7.95 -7.19 21.35
CA GLN A 63 7.69 -8.62 21.52
C GLN A 63 6.80 -8.87 22.74
N GLU A 64 7.08 -8.22 23.87
CA GLU A 64 6.29 -8.31 25.10
C GLU A 64 4.82 -7.94 24.86
N HIS A 65 4.55 -6.77 24.28
CA HIS A 65 3.17 -6.35 23.99
C HIS A 65 2.46 -7.32 23.02
N TYR A 66 3.19 -7.92 22.08
CA TYR A 66 2.64 -8.93 21.17
C TYR A 66 2.26 -10.22 21.92
N ASP A 67 3.12 -10.68 22.83
CA ASP A 67 2.91 -11.90 23.60
C ASP A 67 1.78 -11.72 24.64
N ASP A 68 1.65 -10.55 25.25
CA ASP A 68 0.52 -10.19 26.12
C ASP A 68 -0.82 -10.28 25.36
N LEU A 69 -0.87 -9.70 24.16
CA LEU A 69 -2.07 -9.75 23.32
C LEU A 69 -2.40 -11.16 22.84
N LYS A 70 -1.40 -12.02 22.59
CA LYS A 70 -1.61 -13.43 22.28
C LYS A 70 -2.17 -14.20 23.47
N THR A 71 -1.72 -13.87 24.67
CA THR A 71 -2.23 -14.47 25.92
C THR A 71 -3.69 -14.08 26.11
N ALA A 72 -4.01 -12.79 26.01
CA ALA A 72 -5.39 -12.29 26.07
C ALA A 72 -6.29 -12.93 24.99
N LEU A 73 -5.77 -13.11 23.76
CA LEU A 73 -6.50 -13.79 22.69
C LEU A 73 -6.89 -15.23 23.07
N LEU A 74 -5.98 -15.98 23.70
CA LEU A 74 -6.23 -17.36 24.14
C LEU A 74 -7.21 -17.41 25.32
N GLU A 75 -7.07 -16.49 26.28
CA GLU A 75 -7.97 -16.39 27.43
C GLU A 75 -9.41 -16.10 26.99
N THR A 76 -9.61 -15.18 26.05
CA THR A 76 -10.95 -14.82 25.54
C THR A 76 -11.64 -15.97 24.79
N VAL A 77 -10.90 -16.92 24.21
CA VAL A 77 -11.48 -18.15 23.64
C VAL A 77 -11.58 -19.30 24.67
N GLY A 78 -11.55 -18.97 25.97
CA GLY A 78 -11.71 -19.93 27.06
C GLY A 78 -10.49 -20.82 27.29
N ASN A 79 -9.28 -20.33 26.97
CA ASN A 79 -8.05 -21.11 26.99
C ASN A 79 -8.09 -22.38 26.10
N ASN A 80 -9.00 -22.41 25.13
CA ASN A 80 -9.19 -23.55 24.24
C ASN A 80 -8.24 -23.46 23.02
N LYS A 81 -7.14 -24.21 23.06
CA LYS A 81 -6.18 -24.29 21.93
C LYS A 81 -6.78 -24.92 20.67
N GLU A 82 -7.86 -25.68 20.78
CA GLU A 82 -8.58 -26.27 19.65
C GLU A 82 -9.63 -25.33 19.04
N ASN A 83 -9.85 -24.14 19.62
CA ASN A 83 -10.67 -23.12 19.01
C ASN A 83 -10.18 -22.81 17.59
N LEU A 84 -11.11 -22.79 16.62
CA LEU A 84 -10.77 -22.69 15.20
C LEU A 84 -10.04 -21.39 14.86
N LEU A 85 -10.41 -20.27 15.50
CA LEU A 85 -9.72 -18.99 15.32
C LEU A 85 -8.28 -19.09 15.82
N TYR A 86 -8.09 -19.53 17.07
CA TYR A 86 -6.75 -19.59 17.68
C TYR A 86 -5.83 -20.54 16.93
N LYS A 87 -6.31 -21.76 16.63
CA LYS A 87 -5.56 -22.76 15.87
C LYS A 87 -5.17 -22.26 14.47
N SER A 88 -6.09 -21.61 13.77
CA SER A 88 -5.83 -21.01 12.45
C SER A 88 -4.82 -19.86 12.53
N PHE A 89 -4.96 -18.99 13.54
CA PHE A 89 -4.05 -17.88 13.79
C PHE A 89 -2.61 -18.37 14.05
N MET A 90 -2.45 -19.31 14.97
CA MET A 90 -1.13 -19.86 15.32
C MET A 90 -0.47 -20.57 14.13
N LYS A 91 -1.25 -21.27 13.30
CA LYS A 91 -0.71 -22.00 12.15
C LYS A 91 -0.33 -21.11 10.96
N HIS A 92 -1.10 -20.05 10.71
CA HIS A 92 -1.02 -19.30 9.45
C HIS A 92 -0.59 -17.85 9.56
N TRP A 93 -0.46 -17.31 10.78
CA TRP A 93 -0.15 -15.90 11.01
C TRP A 93 0.99 -15.71 12.01
N ASP A 94 0.96 -16.44 13.12
CA ASP A 94 2.03 -16.38 14.13
C ASP A 94 3.39 -16.83 13.60
N THR A 95 3.39 -17.73 12.62
CA THR A 95 4.62 -18.24 11.96
C THR A 95 5.26 -17.25 10.99
N THR A 96 4.57 -16.16 10.61
CA THR A 96 5.03 -15.20 9.59
C THR A 96 4.96 -13.76 10.10
N THR A 97 5.25 -13.55 11.38
CA THR A 97 5.09 -12.23 12.04
C THR A 97 5.99 -11.15 11.47
N ASP A 98 7.15 -11.52 10.93
CA ASP A 98 8.07 -10.64 10.20
C ASP A 98 7.43 -9.97 8.97
N GLU A 99 6.40 -10.58 8.40
CA GLU A 99 5.70 -10.05 7.22
C GLU A 99 4.63 -9.02 7.56
N TRP A 100 4.08 -8.98 8.77
CA TRP A 100 2.87 -8.19 9.08
C TRP A 100 2.83 -7.47 10.42
N VAL A 101 3.66 -7.85 11.39
CA VAL A 101 3.72 -7.20 12.70
C VAL A 101 4.64 -5.98 12.67
N MET A 102 4.18 -4.84 13.19
CA MET A 102 4.89 -3.56 13.07
C MET A 102 6.33 -3.58 13.60
N PHE A 103 6.57 -4.06 14.82
CA PHE A 103 7.91 -4.02 15.40
C PHE A 103 8.93 -4.94 14.68
N LYS A 104 8.46 -6.02 14.02
CA LYS A 104 9.30 -6.94 13.25
C LYS A 104 9.68 -6.43 11.86
N ARG A 105 9.12 -5.30 11.43
CA ARG A 105 9.41 -4.64 10.15
C ARG A 105 10.51 -3.59 10.24
N GLY A 106 10.99 -3.34 11.45
CA GLY A 106 11.89 -2.23 11.75
C GLY A 106 13.30 -2.36 11.16
N ASP A 107 13.64 -3.51 10.57
CA ASP A 107 14.96 -3.84 9.99
C ASP A 107 14.97 -3.80 8.45
N VAL A 108 13.84 -3.50 7.81
CA VAL A 108 13.73 -3.43 6.35
C VAL A 108 13.26 -2.06 5.85
N PRO A 109 13.88 -1.50 4.80
CA PRO A 109 13.43 -0.22 4.23
C PRO A 109 12.05 -0.35 3.58
N HIS A 110 11.02 0.19 4.23
CA HIS A 110 9.66 0.24 3.69
C HIS A 110 9.11 1.68 3.59
N LEU A 111 9.86 2.68 4.04
CA LEU A 111 9.67 4.10 3.68
C LEU A 111 8.28 4.63 4.06
N MET A 112 7.78 4.20 5.22
CA MET A 112 6.42 4.45 5.72
C MET A 112 5.28 3.91 4.84
N ASN A 113 5.60 3.13 3.81
CA ASN A 113 4.63 2.42 2.99
C ASN A 113 4.13 1.18 3.75
N ASN A 114 3.14 1.37 4.63
CA ASN A 114 2.56 0.33 5.48
C ASN A 114 1.22 -0.21 4.97
N THR A 115 0.62 0.44 3.98
CA THR A 115 -0.64 0.05 3.35
C THR A 115 -0.57 0.23 1.84
N ASN A 116 -1.40 -0.49 1.10
CA ASN A 116 -1.53 -0.32 -0.35
C ASN A 116 -2.61 0.69 -0.76
N ASN A 117 -3.24 1.41 0.17
CA ASN A 117 -4.31 2.38 -0.10
C ASN A 117 -3.95 3.41 -1.19
N ARG A 118 -2.67 3.81 -1.28
CA ARG A 118 -2.19 4.71 -2.35
C ARG A 118 -2.37 4.10 -3.74
N LEU A 119 -2.13 2.81 -3.88
CA LEU A 119 -2.35 2.07 -5.12
C LEU A 119 -3.84 1.83 -5.33
N GLU A 120 -4.56 1.38 -4.31
CA GLU A 120 -6.01 1.12 -4.41
C GLU A 120 -6.80 2.36 -4.80
N SER A 121 -6.44 3.54 -4.28
CA SER A 121 -7.08 4.80 -4.66
C SER A 121 -6.82 5.14 -6.13
N LYS A 122 -5.61 4.88 -6.65
CA LYS A 122 -5.32 5.04 -8.08
C LYS A 122 -6.12 4.05 -8.92
N TRP A 123 -6.18 2.79 -8.50
CA TRP A 123 -7.00 1.76 -9.16
C TRP A 123 -8.48 2.11 -9.13
N GLY A 124 -8.97 2.72 -8.05
CA GLY A 124 -10.34 3.22 -7.94
C GLY A 124 -10.65 4.24 -9.03
N ARG A 125 -9.82 5.28 -9.19
CA ARG A 125 -9.97 6.28 -10.25
C ARG A 125 -9.91 5.67 -11.64
N LEU A 126 -9.06 4.67 -11.85
CA LEU A 126 -8.96 4.00 -13.12
C LEU A 126 -10.25 3.23 -13.47
N LYS A 127 -10.85 2.57 -12.48
CA LYS A 127 -12.13 1.86 -12.62
C LYS A 127 -13.34 2.79 -12.81
N GLU A 128 -13.19 4.10 -12.57
CA GLU A 128 -14.23 5.09 -12.92
C GLU A 128 -14.20 5.42 -14.41
N VAL A 129 -13.06 5.21 -15.09
CA VAL A 129 -12.87 5.53 -16.51
C VAL A 129 -12.99 4.28 -17.39
N ILE A 130 -12.63 3.12 -16.87
CA ILE A 130 -12.71 1.83 -17.55
C ILE A 130 -13.90 1.05 -17.01
N ASP A 131 -14.72 0.52 -17.92
CA ASP A 131 -15.82 -0.38 -17.59
C ASP A 131 -15.75 -1.72 -18.33
N GLY A 132 -16.70 -2.62 -18.06
CA GLY A 132 -16.74 -3.97 -18.61
C GLY A 132 -17.07 -4.04 -20.12
N SER A 133 -17.40 -2.93 -20.77
CA SER A 133 -17.67 -2.86 -22.21
C SER A 133 -16.41 -2.68 -23.04
N PHE A 134 -15.28 -2.28 -22.43
CA PHE A 134 -14.01 -2.10 -23.11
C PHE A 134 -13.51 -3.43 -23.68
N SER A 135 -13.18 -3.43 -24.97
CA SER A 135 -12.36 -4.47 -25.56
C SER A 135 -10.94 -4.45 -24.96
N VAL A 136 -10.20 -5.55 -25.15
CA VAL A 136 -8.81 -5.65 -24.68
C VAL A 136 -7.95 -4.54 -25.30
N ASP A 137 -8.16 -4.19 -26.57
CA ASP A 137 -7.38 -3.16 -27.24
C ASP A 137 -7.69 -1.74 -26.73
N GLU A 138 -8.96 -1.45 -26.43
CA GLU A 138 -9.37 -0.20 -25.80
C GLU A 138 -8.81 -0.09 -24.37
N LEU A 139 -8.87 -1.18 -23.60
CA LEU A 139 -8.33 -1.24 -22.25
C LEU A 139 -6.83 -0.96 -22.24
N VAL A 140 -6.06 -1.67 -23.08
CA VAL A 140 -4.61 -1.49 -23.18
C VAL A 140 -4.28 -0.06 -23.61
N SER A 141 -4.99 0.49 -24.60
CA SER A 141 -4.77 1.86 -25.06
C SER A 141 -5.01 2.89 -23.95
N MET A 142 -6.10 2.74 -23.19
CA MET A 142 -6.43 3.60 -22.06
C MET A 142 -5.38 3.51 -20.95
N LEU A 143 -4.92 2.30 -20.62
CA LEU A 143 -3.87 2.09 -19.61
C LEU A 143 -2.56 2.77 -20.01
N ILE A 144 -2.15 2.69 -21.27
CA ILE A 144 -0.96 3.37 -21.79
C ILE A 144 -1.12 4.88 -21.67
N THR A 145 -2.25 5.44 -22.14
CA THR A 145 -2.51 6.89 -22.02
C THR A 145 -2.48 7.38 -20.58
N MET A 146 -3.03 6.60 -19.64
CA MET A 146 -2.99 6.95 -18.21
C MET A 146 -1.59 6.87 -17.63
N GLN A 147 -0.77 5.92 -18.08
CA GLN A 147 0.63 5.81 -17.72
C GLN A 147 1.42 7.01 -18.26
N ASP A 148 1.29 7.34 -19.54
CA ASP A 148 1.93 8.50 -20.18
C ASP A 148 1.59 9.79 -19.43
N TYR A 149 0.31 10.01 -19.13
CA TYR A 149 -0.12 11.17 -18.35
C TYR A 149 0.48 11.21 -16.93
N ALA A 150 0.64 10.05 -16.29
CA ALA A 150 1.25 9.97 -14.97
C ALA A 150 2.77 10.25 -15.01
N GLU A 151 3.45 9.79 -16.05
CA GLU A 151 4.88 10.03 -16.29
C GLU A 151 5.15 11.50 -16.64
N GLU A 152 4.37 12.09 -17.55
CA GLU A 152 4.45 13.52 -17.88
C GLU A 152 4.27 14.40 -16.64
N ARG A 153 3.29 14.09 -15.78
CA ARG A 153 3.10 14.81 -14.53
C ARG A 153 4.25 14.64 -13.55
N TYR A 154 4.84 13.44 -13.50
CA TYR A 154 6.01 13.19 -12.66
C TYR A 154 7.20 14.02 -13.14
N LEU A 155 7.48 14.00 -14.45
CA LEU A 155 8.58 14.74 -15.08
C LEU A 155 8.40 16.25 -14.98
N ALA A 156 7.17 16.75 -15.13
CA ALA A 156 6.85 18.15 -14.91
C ALA A 156 7.21 18.60 -13.49
N GLU A 157 6.97 17.75 -12.47
CA GLU A 157 7.37 18.04 -11.09
C GLU A 157 8.88 17.84 -10.86
N PHE A 158 9.50 16.82 -11.46
CA PHE A 158 10.94 16.57 -11.38
C PHE A 158 11.76 17.74 -11.94
N HIS A 159 11.36 18.26 -13.11
CA HIS A 159 11.96 19.42 -13.75
C HIS A 159 11.49 20.76 -13.17
N ARG A 160 10.52 20.75 -12.26
CA ARG A 160 10.03 21.98 -11.64
C ARG A 160 11.17 22.59 -10.84
N VAL A 161 11.69 23.69 -11.35
CA VAL A 161 12.58 24.58 -10.62
C VAL A 161 11.73 25.24 -9.53
N SER A 162 11.69 24.62 -8.35
CA SER A 162 10.85 25.09 -7.26
C SER A 162 11.30 26.49 -6.84
N SER A 163 10.38 27.45 -6.84
CA SER A 163 10.50 28.66 -6.04
C SER A 163 10.62 28.22 -4.58
N ARG A 164 11.62 28.75 -3.87
CA ARG A 164 12.02 28.37 -2.51
C ARG A 164 10.79 28.07 -1.63
N PRO A 165 10.74 26.93 -0.91
CA PRO A 165 9.76 26.73 0.15
C PRO A 165 9.77 27.94 1.09
N ALA A 166 8.64 28.23 1.75
CA ALA A 166 8.64 29.19 2.83
C ALA A 166 9.80 28.84 3.77
N ILE A 167 10.78 29.74 3.83
CA ILE A 167 12.12 29.48 4.36
C ILE A 167 11.94 28.94 5.77
N ALA A 168 12.43 27.71 6.01
CA ALA A 168 12.55 27.23 7.37
C ALA A 168 13.44 28.24 8.11
N GLU A 169 13.07 28.65 9.32
CA GLU A 169 13.87 29.61 10.11
C GLU A 169 15.34 29.17 10.25
N ASP A 170 15.57 27.86 10.16
CA ASP A 170 16.88 27.22 10.20
C ASP A 170 17.56 27.10 8.81
N PRO A 171 18.80 27.61 8.64
CA PRO A 171 19.55 27.52 7.39
C PRO A 171 19.88 26.10 6.90
N GLU A 172 20.11 25.14 7.81
CA GLU A 172 20.39 23.75 7.44
C GLU A 172 19.13 23.10 6.86
N LEU A 173 17.98 23.31 7.50
CA LEU A 173 16.69 22.83 6.98
C LEU A 173 16.35 23.46 5.63
N THR A 174 16.67 24.75 5.44
CA THR A 174 16.45 25.42 4.16
C THR A 174 17.21 24.76 3.01
N THR A 175 18.44 24.33 3.25
CA THR A 175 19.27 23.65 2.24
C THR A 175 18.69 22.28 1.87
N VAL A 176 18.20 21.54 2.87
CA VAL A 176 17.55 20.24 2.64
C VAL A 176 16.21 20.38 1.93
N ALA A 177 15.43 21.41 2.26
CA ALA A 177 14.12 21.67 1.65
C ALA A 177 14.20 21.91 0.15
N MET A 178 15.34 22.42 -0.37
CA MET A 178 15.56 22.60 -1.81
C MET A 178 15.79 21.28 -2.56
N GLN A 179 16.14 20.20 -1.86
CA GLN A 179 16.54 18.93 -2.46
C GLN A 179 15.49 17.83 -2.29
N LEU A 180 14.59 17.97 -1.31
CA LEU A 180 13.59 16.98 -0.96
C LEU A 180 12.18 17.43 -1.40
N SER A 181 11.27 16.47 -1.56
CA SER A 181 9.84 16.79 -1.68
C SER A 181 9.31 17.27 -0.32
N ASN A 182 8.19 18.01 -0.31
CA ASN A 182 7.56 18.48 0.93
C ASN A 182 7.32 17.32 1.93
N TYR A 183 6.83 16.19 1.44
CA TYR A 183 6.62 14.99 2.26
C TYR A 183 7.92 14.48 2.91
N ALA A 184 9.00 14.41 2.14
CA ALA A 184 10.30 13.97 2.64
C ALA A 184 10.90 15.00 3.63
N PHE A 185 10.77 16.29 3.32
CA PHE A 185 11.20 17.38 4.17
C PHE A 185 10.50 17.37 5.53
N ASP A 186 9.17 17.20 5.56
CA ASP A 186 8.39 17.16 6.81
C ASP A 186 8.90 16.09 7.78
N MET A 187 9.28 14.91 7.27
CA MET A 187 9.87 13.85 8.09
C MET A 187 11.23 14.25 8.67
N VAL A 188 12.09 14.88 7.87
CA VAL A 188 13.42 15.34 8.31
C VAL A 188 13.28 16.48 9.33
N ALA A 189 12.43 17.47 9.05
CA ALA A 189 12.14 18.58 9.94
C ALA A 189 11.58 18.10 11.29
N HIS A 190 10.71 17.09 11.26
CA HIS A 190 10.22 16.46 12.50
C HIS A 190 11.33 15.80 13.31
N GLN A 191 12.23 15.03 12.68
CA GLN A 191 13.38 14.44 13.37
C GLN A 191 14.33 15.51 13.91
N TYR A 192 14.56 16.57 13.14
CA TYR A 192 15.39 17.70 13.53
C TYR A 192 14.85 18.36 14.80
N LYS A 193 13.56 18.70 14.82
CA LYS A 193 12.90 19.27 16.00
C LYS A 193 13.05 18.39 17.25
N LEU A 194 13.00 17.07 17.09
CA LEU A 194 13.19 16.12 18.20
C LEU A 194 14.65 16.00 18.65
N ALA A 195 15.61 16.38 17.80
CA ALA A 195 17.03 16.36 18.11
C ALA A 195 17.53 17.67 18.74
N VAL A 196 17.00 18.82 18.33
CA VAL A 196 17.46 20.13 18.84
C VAL A 196 16.48 20.82 19.77
N GLY A 197 15.24 20.33 19.88
CA GLY A 197 14.22 20.93 20.72
C GLY A 197 14.57 20.89 22.21
N SER A 198 13.90 21.72 23.00
CA SER A 198 14.12 21.83 24.46
C SER A 198 13.92 20.53 25.24
N GLN A 199 13.17 19.58 24.67
CA GLN A 199 12.94 18.25 25.25
C GLN A 199 13.97 17.20 24.81
N ALA A 200 14.94 17.55 23.96
CA ALA A 200 15.95 16.62 23.47
C ALA A 200 16.98 16.33 24.58
N CYS A 201 16.80 15.18 25.25
CA CYS A 201 17.68 14.70 26.31
C CYS A 201 18.11 13.27 25.99
N TYR A 202 19.40 13.08 25.71
CA TYR A 202 19.99 11.76 25.56
C TYR A 202 21.38 11.73 26.19
N ASP A 203 21.68 10.63 26.85
CA ASP A 203 23.03 10.33 27.32
C ASP A 203 23.83 9.76 26.13
N ILE A 204 25.07 10.24 25.97
CA ILE A 204 25.96 9.82 24.89
C ILE A 204 27.18 9.16 25.49
N GLU A 205 27.38 7.89 25.14
CA GLU A 205 28.57 7.14 25.49
C GLU A 205 29.36 6.81 24.21
N THR A 206 30.65 7.12 24.20
CA THR A 206 31.49 6.82 23.04
C THR A 206 31.95 5.36 23.12
N THR A 207 31.76 4.62 22.04
CA THR A 207 32.23 3.24 21.91
C THR A 207 33.64 3.19 21.29
N PRO A 208 34.43 2.14 21.54
CA PRO A 208 35.80 2.01 21.02
C PRO A 208 35.90 2.07 19.48
N GLU A 209 34.81 1.75 18.78
CA GLU A 209 34.72 1.70 17.31
C GLU A 209 34.49 3.08 16.67
N GLY A 210 34.49 4.16 17.45
CA GLY A 210 34.16 5.51 16.97
C GLY A 210 32.66 5.72 16.71
N LYS A 211 31.80 4.82 17.18
CA LYS A 211 30.34 4.98 17.25
C LYS A 211 29.94 5.53 18.61
N ALA A 212 28.73 6.08 18.72
CA ALA A 212 28.14 6.50 19.97
C ALA A 212 26.94 5.64 20.32
N ARG A 213 26.77 5.32 21.61
CA ARG A 213 25.52 4.80 22.17
C ARG A 213 24.73 5.99 22.69
N VAL A 214 23.55 6.21 22.11
CA VAL A 214 22.64 7.31 22.47
C VAL A 214 21.45 6.73 23.20
N THR A 215 21.29 7.08 24.47
CA THR A 215 20.25 6.52 25.37
C THR A 215 19.28 7.60 25.79
N ASN A 216 17.98 7.34 25.67
CA ASN A 216 16.95 8.22 26.21
C ASN A 216 16.72 7.88 27.69
N PRO A 217 17.07 8.75 28.66
CA PRO A 217 16.99 8.43 30.08
C PRO A 217 15.56 8.24 30.59
N ALA A 218 14.56 8.84 29.94
CA ALA A 218 13.16 8.71 30.34
C ALA A 218 12.55 7.36 29.97
N THR A 219 13.06 6.72 28.91
CA THR A 219 12.51 5.44 28.39
C THR A 219 13.47 4.27 28.51
N GLY A 220 14.76 4.53 28.77
CA GLY A 220 15.83 3.53 28.73
C GLY A 220 16.20 3.04 27.33
N ASN A 221 15.49 3.49 26.28
CA ASN A 221 15.77 3.08 24.90
C ASN A 221 17.14 3.60 24.46
N SER A 222 17.97 2.70 23.95
CA SER A 222 19.31 3.02 23.47
C SER A 222 19.52 2.59 22.03
N HIS A 223 20.34 3.36 21.32
CA HIS A 223 20.62 3.17 19.91
C HIS A 223 22.10 3.36 19.62
N VAL A 224 22.66 2.48 18.79
CA VAL A 224 24.03 2.63 18.27
C VAL A 224 24.00 3.56 17.07
N VAL A 225 24.83 4.60 17.10
CA VAL A 225 24.86 5.70 16.13
C VAL A 225 26.27 5.89 15.58
N ASP A 226 26.38 5.92 14.26
CA ASP A 226 27.54 6.46 13.55
C ASP A 226 27.16 7.83 12.99
N ALA A 227 27.52 8.90 13.71
CA ALA A 227 27.21 10.28 13.35
C ALA A 227 27.88 10.75 12.05
N ARG A 228 28.99 10.11 11.65
CA ARG A 228 29.75 10.43 10.44
C ARG A 228 29.12 9.79 9.21
N LEU A 229 28.70 8.54 9.31
CA LEU A 229 28.01 7.81 8.25
C LEU A 229 26.49 8.04 8.26
N ALA A 230 26.01 8.83 9.21
CA ALA A 230 24.60 9.03 9.52
C ALA A 230 23.85 7.73 9.85
N ALA A 231 24.54 6.65 10.23
CA ALA A 231 23.92 5.35 10.47
C ALA A 231 23.37 5.27 11.91
N CYS A 232 22.26 4.54 12.07
CA CYS A 232 21.64 4.28 13.37
C CYS A 232 20.77 3.02 13.27
N ASP A 233 20.74 2.21 14.32
CA ASP A 233 19.91 1.01 14.42
C ASP A 233 18.42 1.30 14.74
N CYS A 234 18.04 2.56 14.97
CA CYS A 234 16.65 2.90 15.25
C CYS A 234 15.72 2.64 14.04
N ILE A 235 14.48 2.24 14.33
CA ILE A 235 13.45 1.89 13.35
C ILE A 235 13.28 2.98 12.28
N PHE A 236 13.28 4.26 12.66
CA PHE A 236 13.11 5.35 11.70
C PHE A 236 14.22 5.35 10.64
N ARG A 237 15.49 5.21 11.06
CA ARG A 237 16.61 5.19 10.12
C ARG A 237 16.57 3.95 9.23
N GLN A 238 16.31 2.78 9.81
CA GLN A 238 16.28 1.50 9.09
C GLN A 238 15.15 1.45 8.05
N THR A 239 13.97 1.98 8.41
CA THR A 239 12.78 1.90 7.56
C THR A 239 12.68 3.06 6.57
N CYS A 240 13.04 4.28 6.97
CA CYS A 240 12.92 5.49 6.14
C CYS A 240 14.21 5.88 5.42
N LEU A 241 15.38 5.39 5.82
CA LEU A 241 16.68 5.76 5.24
C LEU A 241 17.04 7.25 5.35
N PHE A 242 16.37 7.99 6.24
CA PHE A 242 16.71 9.37 6.57
C PHE A 242 17.64 9.43 7.78
N PRO A 243 18.40 10.53 7.95
CA PRO A 243 18.97 10.87 9.24
C PRO A 243 17.89 10.91 10.33
N CYS A 244 18.09 10.16 11.40
CA CYS A 244 17.18 10.15 12.54
C CYS A 244 17.60 11.20 13.58
N ARG A 245 16.70 11.45 14.54
CA ARG A 245 16.97 12.33 15.67
C ARG A 245 18.22 11.95 16.46
N HIS A 246 18.55 10.66 16.59
CA HIS A 246 19.73 10.21 17.34
C HIS A 246 21.04 10.60 16.63
N VAL A 247 21.08 10.48 15.29
CA VAL A 247 22.21 10.94 14.47
C VAL A 247 22.38 12.44 14.60
N MET A 248 21.29 13.21 14.44
CA MET A 248 21.33 14.66 14.54
C MET A 248 21.72 15.13 15.95
N TYR A 249 21.20 14.49 17.00
CA TYR A 249 21.56 14.78 18.39
C TYR A 249 23.04 14.53 18.65
N ALA A 250 23.57 13.37 18.22
CA ALA A 250 24.97 13.04 18.36
C ALA A 250 25.87 14.06 17.63
N ARG A 251 25.49 14.49 16.43
CA ARG A 251 26.22 15.53 15.67
C ARG A 251 26.23 16.87 16.40
N ALA A 252 25.08 17.29 16.92
CA ALA A 252 24.93 18.53 17.68
C ALA A 252 25.78 18.58 18.96
N LYS A 253 26.13 17.42 19.52
CA LYS A 253 26.97 17.32 20.74
C LYS A 253 28.44 16.96 20.48
N SER A 254 28.81 16.61 19.24
CA SER A 254 30.13 16.06 18.90
C SER A 254 30.93 16.93 17.93
N ASN A 255 30.78 18.27 17.98
CA ASN A 255 31.52 19.25 17.17
C ASN A 255 31.50 19.02 15.65
N PHE A 256 30.39 18.48 15.12
CA PHE A 256 30.20 18.45 13.66
C PHE A 256 29.83 19.86 13.15
N GLU A 257 30.25 20.17 11.93
CA GLU A 257 29.95 21.46 11.27
C GLU A 257 28.44 21.71 11.10
N THR A 258 27.68 20.63 10.84
CA THR A 258 26.22 20.68 10.66
C THR A 258 25.51 19.63 11.49
N ILE A 259 24.33 19.94 12.00
CA ILE A 259 23.47 19.01 12.74
C ILE A 259 22.83 18.01 11.78
N VAL A 260 22.25 18.48 10.69
CA VAL A 260 21.73 17.67 9.61
C VAL A 260 22.90 17.12 8.79
N PRO A 261 23.00 15.80 8.57
CA PRO A 261 24.05 15.24 7.74
C PRO A 261 24.06 15.85 6.32
N PRO A 262 25.23 15.94 5.67
CA PRO A 262 25.31 16.41 4.29
C PRO A 262 24.48 15.54 3.34
N MET A 263 23.99 16.11 2.24
CA MET A 263 23.11 15.44 1.28
C MET A 263 23.67 14.12 0.72
N VAL A 264 24.99 13.96 0.64
CA VAL A 264 25.64 12.69 0.24
C VAL A 264 25.31 11.51 1.17
N ARG A 265 24.80 11.78 2.38
CA ARG A 265 24.37 10.77 3.36
C ARG A 265 22.89 10.41 3.26
N PHE A 266 22.13 11.09 2.41
CA PHE A 266 20.74 10.78 2.14
C PHE A 266 20.64 9.71 1.05
N ALA A 267 19.69 8.79 1.19
CA ALA A 267 19.40 7.86 0.10
C ALA A 267 18.88 8.64 -1.12
N THR A 268 19.49 8.39 -2.28
CA THR A 268 19.21 9.10 -3.56
C THR A 268 17.73 9.14 -3.92
N ARG A 269 17.00 8.07 -3.60
CA ARG A 269 15.55 7.96 -3.81
C ARG A 269 14.70 9.07 -3.17
N TRP A 270 15.23 9.77 -2.16
CA TRP A 270 14.55 10.88 -1.49
C TRP A 270 14.88 12.25 -2.07
N ILE A 271 15.97 12.34 -2.83
CA ILE A 271 16.45 13.58 -3.43
C ILE A 271 15.73 13.75 -4.76
N VAL A 272 14.86 14.76 -4.88
CA VAL A 272 13.95 14.94 -6.03
C VAL A 272 14.71 14.86 -7.35
N GLN A 273 15.77 15.67 -7.49
CA GLN A 273 16.57 15.79 -8.71
C GLN A 273 17.75 14.80 -8.77
N SER A 274 17.70 13.70 -8.02
CA SER A 274 18.72 12.66 -8.17
C SER A 274 18.65 12.04 -9.57
N PRO A 275 19.78 11.77 -10.23
CA PRO A 275 19.78 11.03 -11.50
C PRO A 275 19.04 9.69 -11.43
N ALA A 276 19.06 9.02 -10.26
CA ALA A 276 18.36 7.75 -10.04
C ALA A 276 16.82 7.88 -10.08
N ASN A 277 16.29 9.10 -9.96
CA ASN A 277 14.86 9.40 -10.02
C ASN A 277 14.45 9.96 -11.39
N ASN A 278 15.39 10.19 -12.30
CA ASN A 278 15.05 10.66 -13.64
C ASN A 278 14.50 9.50 -14.48
N ILE A 279 13.21 9.53 -14.80
CA ILE A 279 12.59 8.51 -15.64
C ILE A 279 12.74 8.78 -17.14
N ASP A 280 13.23 9.96 -17.54
CA ASP A 280 13.55 10.28 -18.96
C ASP A 280 14.86 9.64 -19.42
N VAL A 281 15.73 9.22 -18.48
CA VAL A 281 17.08 8.75 -18.78
C VAL A 281 17.31 7.38 -18.19
N GLY A 282 17.63 6.42 -19.06
CA GLY A 282 17.95 5.04 -18.69
C GLY A 282 17.58 4.10 -19.83
N PRO A 283 18.05 2.83 -19.81
CA PRO A 283 17.45 1.84 -20.67
C PRO A 283 15.96 1.79 -20.33
N VAL A 284 15.11 1.98 -21.32
CA VAL A 284 13.74 1.45 -21.29
C VAL A 284 13.92 -0.06 -21.17
N VAL A 285 14.11 -0.56 -19.95
CA VAL A 285 14.23 -1.99 -19.71
C VAL A 285 12.96 -2.57 -20.27
N THR A 286 13.10 -3.54 -21.17
CA THR A 286 12.05 -4.11 -22.02
C THR A 286 10.81 -4.55 -21.22
N GLY A 287 9.96 -3.59 -20.89
CA GLY A 287 8.51 -3.65 -20.91
C GLY A 287 7.99 -2.99 -22.19
N GLY A 288 8.79 -3.00 -23.26
CA GLY A 288 8.40 -2.49 -24.56
C GLY A 288 7.29 -3.36 -25.13
N LEU A 289 6.06 -2.83 -25.15
CA LEU A 289 5.02 -3.30 -26.04
C LEU A 289 5.51 -3.06 -27.48
N ASN A 290 5.70 -4.14 -28.24
CA ASN A 290 5.87 -4.05 -29.68
C ASN A 290 4.62 -3.38 -30.26
N ARG A 291 4.73 -2.10 -30.61
CA ARG A 291 3.71 -1.39 -31.37
C ARG A 291 3.73 -1.92 -32.79
N ILE A 292 2.90 -2.93 -33.05
CA ILE A 292 2.51 -3.27 -34.41
C ILE A 292 1.62 -2.12 -34.88
N ASN A 293 2.02 -1.40 -35.94
CA ASN A 293 1.12 -0.44 -36.58
C ASN A 293 -0.04 -1.23 -37.20
N CYS A 294 -1.14 -1.34 -36.45
CA CYS A 294 -2.41 -1.75 -37.03
C CYS A 294 -2.91 -0.62 -37.94
N PRO A 295 -3.34 -0.92 -39.18
CA PRO A 295 -4.01 0.08 -40.01
C PRO A 295 -5.24 0.63 -39.26
N PRO A 296 -5.63 1.90 -39.50
CA PRO A 296 -6.71 2.55 -38.76
C PRO A 296 -7.97 1.69 -38.81
N ARG A 297 -8.42 1.27 -37.62
CA ARG A 297 -9.61 0.44 -37.43
C ARG A 297 -10.81 1.28 -37.88
N ARG A 298 -11.49 0.85 -38.94
CA ARG A 298 -12.75 1.46 -39.36
C ARG A 298 -13.73 1.35 -38.19
N ALA A 299 -14.42 2.45 -37.87
CA ALA A 299 -15.53 2.46 -36.93
C ALA A 299 -16.47 1.27 -37.23
N PRO A 300 -16.92 0.52 -36.21
CA PRO A 300 -17.85 -0.59 -36.42
C PRO A 300 -19.03 -0.10 -37.25
N ARG A 301 -19.34 -0.82 -38.34
CA ARG A 301 -20.53 -0.52 -39.14
C ARG A 301 -21.75 -0.63 -38.23
N ALA A 302 -22.61 0.39 -38.27
CA ALA A 302 -23.94 0.29 -37.68
C ALA A 302 -24.61 -1.01 -38.14
N LEU A 303 -25.10 -1.81 -37.18
CA LEU A 303 -25.80 -3.06 -37.47
C LEU A 303 -27.01 -2.76 -38.38
N SER A 304 -27.15 -3.52 -39.46
CA SER A 304 -28.30 -3.40 -40.35
C SER A 304 -29.58 -3.82 -39.62
N SER A 305 -30.74 -3.34 -40.09
CA SER A 305 -32.04 -3.73 -39.55
C SER A 305 -32.22 -5.26 -39.56
N ASP A 306 -31.77 -5.93 -40.63
CA ASP A 306 -31.89 -7.38 -40.78
C ASP A 306 -31.02 -8.15 -39.78
N ALA A 307 -29.83 -7.64 -39.47
CA ALA A 307 -28.95 -8.24 -38.47
C ALA A 307 -29.54 -8.10 -37.06
N LYS A 308 -30.10 -6.92 -36.73
CA LYS A 308 -30.79 -6.68 -35.45
C LYS A 308 -32.00 -7.61 -35.29
N TYR A 309 -32.81 -7.73 -36.34
CA TYR A 309 -33.97 -8.62 -36.36
C TYR A 309 -33.56 -10.09 -36.19
N SER A 310 -32.55 -10.56 -36.93
CA SER A 310 -32.10 -11.95 -36.89
C SER A 310 -31.56 -12.33 -35.51
N GLN A 311 -30.78 -11.45 -34.88
CA GLN A 311 -30.25 -11.67 -33.52
C GLN A 311 -31.37 -11.66 -32.47
N GLY A 312 -32.28 -10.68 -32.53
CA GLY A 312 -33.41 -10.60 -31.62
C GLY A 312 -34.31 -11.83 -31.72
N LYS A 313 -34.61 -12.27 -32.95
CA LYS A 313 -35.42 -13.46 -33.21
C LYS A 313 -34.81 -14.72 -32.59
N GLN A 314 -33.50 -14.95 -32.78
CA GLN A 314 -32.82 -16.13 -32.26
C GLN A 314 -32.91 -16.25 -30.74
N ILE A 315 -32.83 -15.12 -30.02
CA ILE A 315 -32.95 -15.10 -28.56
C ILE A 315 -34.40 -15.33 -28.14
N THR A 316 -35.35 -14.66 -28.78
CA THR A 316 -36.78 -14.81 -28.47
C THR A 316 -37.26 -16.25 -28.70
N GLU A 317 -36.80 -16.93 -29.76
CA GLU A 317 -37.12 -18.33 -30.02
C GLU A 317 -36.66 -19.24 -28.87
N LYS A 318 -35.43 -19.06 -28.35
CA LYS A 318 -34.96 -19.81 -27.18
C LYS A 318 -35.80 -19.55 -25.93
N ILE A 319 -36.28 -18.32 -25.74
CA ILE A 319 -37.15 -17.97 -24.62
C ILE A 319 -38.50 -18.68 -24.77
N VAL A 320 -39.08 -18.70 -25.96
CA VAL A 320 -40.34 -19.40 -26.26
C VAL A 320 -40.20 -20.90 -25.99
N ASP A 321 -39.11 -21.52 -26.44
CA ASP A 321 -38.84 -22.94 -26.20
C ASP A 321 -38.84 -23.26 -24.70
N VAL A 322 -38.13 -22.46 -23.90
CA VAL A 322 -38.07 -22.63 -22.44
C VAL A 322 -39.42 -22.37 -21.76
N LEU A 323 -40.18 -21.36 -22.21
CA LEU A 323 -41.48 -21.02 -21.64
C LEU A 323 -42.57 -22.06 -21.90
N SER A 324 -42.50 -22.74 -23.04
CA SER A 324 -43.49 -23.72 -23.46
C SER A 324 -43.56 -24.96 -22.55
N ILE A 325 -42.47 -25.24 -21.83
CA ILE A 325 -42.34 -26.40 -20.94
C ILE A 325 -42.49 -26.05 -19.45
N GLN A 326 -42.72 -24.77 -19.10
CA GLN A 326 -42.85 -24.36 -17.70
C GLN A 326 -44.23 -24.68 -17.12
N PRO A 327 -44.33 -24.89 -15.78
CA PRO A 327 -45.62 -24.96 -15.09
C PRO A 327 -46.46 -23.69 -15.28
N SER A 328 -47.79 -23.82 -15.31
CA SER A 328 -48.72 -22.72 -15.63
C SER A 328 -48.58 -21.49 -14.71
N THR A 329 -48.15 -21.68 -13.45
CA THR A 329 -47.88 -20.58 -12.51
C THR A 329 -46.66 -19.77 -12.93
N THR A 330 -45.55 -20.45 -13.25
CA THR A 330 -44.30 -19.83 -13.73
C THR A 330 -44.49 -19.17 -15.09
N HIS A 331 -45.22 -19.82 -15.99
CA HIS A 331 -45.54 -19.28 -17.32
C HIS A 331 -46.30 -17.93 -17.22
N LYS A 332 -47.31 -17.84 -16.35
CA LYS A 332 -48.09 -16.61 -16.16
C LYS A 332 -47.25 -15.44 -15.65
N LEU A 333 -46.35 -15.69 -14.69
CA LEU A 333 -45.45 -14.66 -14.16
C LEU A 333 -44.43 -14.21 -15.20
N ALA A 334 -43.83 -15.16 -15.93
CA ALA A 334 -42.86 -14.84 -16.97
C ALA A 334 -43.50 -14.06 -18.14
N MET A 335 -44.74 -14.36 -18.50
CA MET A 335 -45.47 -13.60 -19.51
C MET A 335 -45.75 -12.16 -19.09
N GLN A 336 -46.05 -11.89 -17.82
CA GLN A 336 -46.19 -10.52 -17.31
C GLN A 336 -44.88 -9.73 -17.45
N TRP A 337 -43.74 -10.38 -17.16
CA TRP A 337 -42.43 -9.75 -17.33
C TRP A 337 -42.09 -9.49 -18.80
N LEU A 338 -42.35 -10.45 -19.70
CA LEU A 338 -42.13 -10.28 -21.14
C LEU A 338 -42.98 -9.15 -21.73
N THR A 339 -44.24 -9.00 -21.28
CA THR A 339 -45.09 -7.87 -21.67
C THR A 339 -44.48 -6.55 -21.19
N GLY A 340 -44.03 -6.48 -19.94
CA GLY A 340 -43.35 -5.28 -19.42
C GLY A 340 -42.08 -4.93 -20.19
N PHE A 341 -41.27 -5.92 -20.56
CA PHE A 341 -40.08 -5.73 -21.38
C PHE A 341 -40.40 -5.25 -22.79
N TYR A 342 -41.44 -5.79 -23.43
CA TYR A 342 -41.92 -5.33 -24.74
C TYR A 342 -42.36 -3.86 -24.70
N ASP A 343 -43.10 -3.47 -23.66
CA ASP A 343 -43.55 -2.09 -23.48
C ASP A 343 -42.36 -1.14 -23.19
N ALA A 344 -41.37 -1.58 -22.42
CA ALA A 344 -40.14 -0.83 -22.17
C ALA A 344 -39.32 -0.60 -23.45
N LEU A 345 -39.19 -1.63 -24.30
CA LEU A 345 -38.54 -1.51 -25.61
C LEU A 345 -39.25 -0.50 -26.51
N HIS A 346 -40.58 -0.45 -26.47
CA HIS A 346 -41.37 0.47 -27.28
C HIS A 346 -41.26 1.92 -26.78
N THR A 347 -41.17 2.12 -25.46
CA THR A 347 -41.08 3.44 -24.83
C THR A 347 -39.65 3.97 -24.67
N GLY A 348 -38.63 3.13 -24.92
CA GLY A 348 -37.21 3.49 -24.80
C GLY A 348 -36.71 3.64 -23.36
N LYS A 349 -37.51 3.23 -22.37
CA LYS A 349 -37.17 3.27 -20.94
C LYS A 349 -36.82 1.87 -20.45
N LEU A 350 -35.63 1.42 -20.82
CA LEU A 350 -35.04 0.21 -20.24
C LEU A 350 -34.41 0.63 -18.91
N GLU A 351 -35.09 0.39 -17.79
CA GLU A 351 -34.47 0.55 -16.46
C GLU A 351 -33.40 -0.55 -16.28
N GLU A 352 -32.22 -0.17 -15.78
CA GLU A 352 -31.05 -1.04 -15.55
C GLU A 352 -31.28 -2.12 -14.49
#